data_AF-A0AAD7Z544-F1
#
_entry.id   AF-A0AAD7Z544-F1
#
_cell.length_a   1.000
_cell.length_b   1.000
_cell.length_c   1.000
_cell.angle_alpha   90.00
_cell.angle_beta   90.00
_cell.angle_gamma   90.00
#
_symmetry.space_group_name_H-M   'P 1'
#
loop_
_entity.id
_entity.type
_entity.pdbx_description
1 polymer ?
#
loop_
_entity_poly.entity_id
_entity_poly.type
_entity_poly.pdbx_seq_one_letter_code
_entity_poly.pdbx_strand_id
1 'polypeptide(L)'
;AYAGFYSPESGDRLAGVATGNWGCGAFRGDAKLKALLQLMAASQAGRSLAYFTFGDTQLRDEIFHIYTFLTDHQVTVGQLWRLLCQYYDCSFRRGKFVMELYPFLYQAVSKKTTT
;
A
#
# COMPACT_ATOMS: atom_id res chain seq x y z
N ALA A 1 7.37 9.79 2.95
CA ALA A 1 6.17 9.95 2.10
C ALA A 1 5.27 11.05 2.66
N TYR A 2 4.53 10.84 3.76
CA TYR A 2 3.58 11.83 4.29
C TYR A 2 4.14 13.25 4.39
N ALA A 3 5.29 13.45 5.04
CA ALA A 3 5.92 14.77 5.16
C ALA A 3 6.20 15.48 3.82
N GLY A 4 6.40 14.74 2.72
CA GLY A 4 6.58 15.31 1.38
C GLY A 4 5.28 15.45 0.59
N PHE A 5 4.20 14.79 1.00
CA PHE A 5 2.89 14.88 0.35
C PHE A 5 1.99 15.92 1.02
N TYR A 6 2.14 16.08 2.33
CA TYR A 6 1.40 17.02 3.16
C TYR A 6 1.64 18.46 2.71
N SER A 7 0.57 19.22 2.66
CA SER A 7 0.59 20.67 2.50
C SER A 7 -0.28 21.27 3.60
N PRO A 8 0.15 22.38 4.24
CA PRO A 8 -0.72 23.13 5.15
C PRO A 8 -1.86 23.83 4.40
N GLU A 9 -1.74 24.00 3.09
CA GLU A 9 -2.83 24.48 2.24
C GLU A 9 -3.92 23.39 2.15
N SER A 10 -5.16 23.76 2.47
CA SER A 10 -6.30 22.85 2.52
C SER A 10 -7.25 23.07 1.34
N GLY A 11 -7.79 21.98 0.80
CA GLY A 11 -8.89 21.98 -0.17
C GLY A 11 -8.55 21.43 -1.55
N ASP A 12 -9.58 21.36 -2.41
CA ASP A 12 -9.64 20.78 -3.77
C ASP A 12 -8.59 21.27 -4.79
N ARG A 13 -7.60 22.06 -4.36
CA ARG A 13 -6.53 22.63 -5.18
C ARG A 13 -5.23 21.84 -5.14
N LEU A 14 -5.11 20.83 -4.27
CA LEU A 14 -3.90 20.02 -4.21
C LEU A 14 -3.84 19.04 -5.39
N ALA A 15 -2.85 19.23 -6.27
CA ALA A 15 -2.59 18.30 -7.35
C ALA A 15 -2.35 16.88 -6.82
N GLY A 16 -2.67 15.86 -7.61
CA GLY A 16 -2.29 14.48 -7.32
C GLY A 16 -0.77 14.31 -7.19
N VAL A 17 -0.35 13.25 -6.51
CA VAL A 17 1.06 12.88 -6.37
C VAL A 17 1.41 11.91 -7.51
N ALA A 18 2.32 12.32 -8.39
CA ALA A 18 2.93 11.43 -9.38
C ALA A 18 4.18 10.76 -8.77
N THR A 19 4.20 9.42 -8.72
CA THR A 19 5.29 8.65 -8.09
C THR A 19 5.46 7.28 -8.76
N GLY A 20 6.31 6.41 -8.21
CA GLY A 20 6.48 5.03 -8.67
C GLY A 20 7.17 4.15 -7.65
N ASN A 21 8.06 3.28 -8.14
CA ASN A 21 8.81 2.27 -7.39
C ASN A 21 9.90 2.88 -6.47
N TRP A 22 9.49 3.79 -5.58
CA TRP A 22 10.38 4.61 -4.75
C TRP A 22 11.23 3.75 -3.80
N GLY A 23 12.53 3.71 -4.08
CA GLY A 23 13.52 2.97 -3.30
C GLY A 23 13.57 1.48 -3.60
N CYS A 24 13.02 1.01 -4.72
CA CYS A 24 12.94 -0.43 -5.04
C CYS A 24 14.06 -0.95 -5.95
N GLY A 25 14.84 -0.06 -6.58
CA GLY A 25 16.00 -0.43 -7.39
C GLY A 25 17.25 -0.67 -6.54
N ALA A 26 18.24 0.22 -6.65
CA ALA A 26 19.50 0.12 -5.90
C ALA A 26 19.32 -0.03 -4.38
N PHE A 27 18.25 0.54 -3.81
CA PHE A 27 17.93 0.47 -2.38
C PHE A 27 17.14 -0.78 -1.97
N ARG A 28 16.84 -1.69 -2.91
CA ARG A 28 16.29 -3.03 -2.68
C ARG A 28 14.98 -3.09 -1.88
N GLY A 29 14.20 -2.02 -1.87
CA GLY A 29 12.88 -2.01 -1.26
C GLY A 29 11.87 -2.86 -2.05
N ASP A 30 10.92 -3.47 -1.35
CA ASP A 30 9.82 -4.18 -2.00
C ASP A 30 8.80 -3.20 -2.60
N ALA A 31 8.52 -3.33 -3.90
CA ALA A 31 7.64 -2.40 -4.62
C ALA A 31 6.18 -2.48 -4.17
N LYS A 32 5.70 -3.68 -3.84
CA LYS A 32 4.32 -3.92 -3.37
C LYS A 32 4.06 -3.23 -2.04
N LEU A 33 4.98 -3.38 -1.09
CA LEU A 33 4.96 -2.70 0.21
C LEU A 33 5.10 -1.18 0.04
N LYS A 34 6.04 -0.71 -0.80
CA LYS A 34 6.25 0.72 -1.04
C LYS A 34 5.04 1.39 -1.70
N ALA A 35 4.32 0.70 -2.57
CA ALA A 35 3.07 1.18 -3.13
C ALA A 35 2.02 1.40 -2.03
N LEU A 36 1.80 0.41 -1.15
CA LEU A 36 0.85 0.54 -0.03
C LEU A 36 1.24 1.66 0.94
N LEU A 37 2.53 1.81 1.27
CA LEU A 37 3.02 2.90 2.14
C LEU A 37 2.77 4.28 1.52
N GLN A 38 2.95 4.41 0.20
CA GLN A 38 2.68 5.66 -0.51
C GLN A 38 1.17 5.95 -0.61
N LEU A 39 0.33 4.93 -0.86
CA LEU A 39 -1.12 5.05 -0.85
C LEU A 39 -1.65 5.51 0.52
N MET A 40 -1.17 4.91 1.61
CA MET A 40 -1.53 5.33 2.97
C MET A 40 -1.12 6.77 3.24
N ALA A 41 0.09 7.16 2.86
CA ALA A 41 0.57 8.52 3.03
C ALA A 41 -0.23 9.54 2.21
N ALA A 42 -0.57 9.22 0.96
CA ALA A 42 -1.36 10.08 0.09
C ALA A 42 -2.81 10.21 0.61
N SER A 43 -3.41 9.11 1.07
CA SER A 43 -4.73 9.11 1.70
C SER A 43 -4.77 10.00 2.95
N GLN A 44 -3.77 9.90 3.84
CA GLN A 44 -3.69 10.78 5.03
C GLN A 44 -3.42 12.25 4.67
N ALA A 45 -2.71 12.51 3.57
CA ALA A 45 -2.47 13.86 3.08
C ALA A 45 -3.64 14.43 2.26
N GLY A 46 -4.72 13.67 2.03
CA GLY A 46 -5.87 14.10 1.24
C GLY A 46 -5.55 14.27 -0.25
N ARG A 47 -4.64 13.46 -0.80
CA ARG A 47 -4.18 13.57 -2.21
C ARG A 47 -4.41 12.27 -2.98
N SER A 48 -4.85 12.39 -4.22
CA SER A 48 -4.85 11.29 -5.18
C SER A 48 -3.41 10.88 -5.55
N LEU A 49 -3.22 9.62 -5.93
CA LEU A 49 -1.91 9.06 -6.31
C LEU A 49 -1.94 8.56 -7.77
N ALA A 50 -1.01 9.03 -8.60
CA ALA A 50 -0.70 8.46 -9.90
C ALA A 50 0.59 7.65 -9.79
N TYR A 51 0.49 6.32 -9.91
CA TYR A 51 1.60 5.40 -9.70
C TYR A 51 2.14 4.86 -11.03
N PHE A 52 3.40 5.14 -11.33
CA PHE A 52 4.09 4.71 -12.53
C PHE A 52 5.02 3.52 -12.23
N THR A 53 4.71 2.34 -12.77
CA THR A 53 5.47 1.11 -12.54
C THR A 53 6.65 0.91 -13.48
N PHE A 54 6.92 1.88 -14.37
CA PHE A 54 8.05 1.87 -15.30
C PHE A 54 8.11 0.61 -16.19
N GLY A 55 7.00 0.29 -16.85
CA GLY A 55 6.90 -0.82 -17.80
C GLY A 55 6.52 -2.16 -17.17
N ASP A 56 6.56 -2.27 -15.84
CA ASP A 56 6.08 -3.46 -15.13
C ASP A 56 4.54 -3.48 -15.08
N THR A 57 3.96 -4.17 -16.05
CA THR A 57 2.50 -4.31 -16.19
C THR A 57 1.90 -5.26 -15.17
N GLN A 58 2.65 -6.28 -14.74
CA GLN A 58 2.20 -7.20 -13.69
C GLN A 58 2.05 -6.47 -12.35
N LEU A 59 3.08 -5.71 -11.96
CA LEU A 59 3.04 -4.90 -10.75
C LEU A 59 1.90 -3.86 -10.79
N ARG A 60 1.67 -3.25 -11.95
CA ARG A 60 0.55 -2.30 -12.15
C ARG A 60 -0.77 -2.97 -11.79
N ASP A 61 -1.02 -4.15 -12.35
CA ASP A 61 -2.27 -4.88 -12.16
C ASP A 61 -2.41 -5.36 -10.71
N GLU A 62 -1.33 -5.87 -10.11
CA GLU A 62 -1.33 -6.26 -8.70
C GLU A 62 -1.63 -5.09 -7.75
N ILE A 63 -1.02 -3.92 -7.97
CA ILE A 63 -1.28 -2.70 -7.19
C ILE A 63 -2.74 -2.26 -7.38
N PHE A 64 -3.23 -2.26 -8.61
CA PHE A 64 -4.61 -1.87 -8.92
C PHE A 64 -5.62 -2.79 -8.23
N HIS A 65 -5.42 -4.11 -8.30
CA HIS A 65 -6.31 -5.08 -7.67
C HIS A 65 -6.31 -4.97 -6.15
N ILE A 66 -5.15 -4.87 -5.50
CA ILE A 66 -5.13 -4.75 -4.03
C ILE A 66 -5.75 -3.44 -3.56
N TYR A 67 -5.52 -2.34 -4.28
CA TYR A 67 -6.11 -1.05 -3.95
C TYR A 67 -7.63 -1.09 -4.06
N THR A 68 -8.14 -1.65 -5.16
CA THR A 68 -9.59 -1.81 -5.40
C THR A 68 -10.20 -2.67 -4.29
N PHE A 69 -9.62 -3.84 -4.02
CA PHE A 69 -10.10 -4.74 -2.98
C PHE A 69 -10.14 -4.09 -1.58
N LEU A 70 -9.08 -3.39 -1.19
CA LEU A 70 -9.03 -2.69 0.10
C LEU A 70 -10.07 -1.56 0.17
N THR A 71 -10.28 -0.85 -0.93
CA THR A 71 -11.26 0.25 -1.03
C THR A 71 -12.70 -0.28 -0.97
N ASP A 72 -13.00 -1.36 -1.69
CA ASP A 72 -14.31 -2.01 -1.71
C ASP A 72 -14.70 -2.55 -0.31
N HIS A 73 -13.72 -3.00 0.46
CA HIS A 73 -13.90 -3.44 1.85
C HIS A 73 -13.79 -2.30 2.88
N GLN A 74 -13.74 -1.05 2.42
CA GLN A 74 -13.64 0.15 3.26
C GLN A 74 -12.51 0.09 4.30
N VAL A 75 -11.37 -0.50 3.92
CA VAL A 75 -10.21 -0.63 4.81
C VAL A 75 -9.59 0.74 5.03
N THR A 76 -9.59 1.21 6.28
CA THR A 76 -8.97 2.48 6.66
C THR A 76 -7.45 2.37 6.70
N VAL A 77 -6.74 3.51 6.60
CA VAL A 77 -5.28 3.56 6.76
C VAL A 77 -4.81 2.92 8.07
N GLY A 78 -5.51 3.16 9.19
CA GLY A 78 -5.18 2.56 10.48
C GLY A 78 -5.42 1.05 10.54
N GLN A 79 -6.41 0.52 9.80
CA GLN A 79 -6.60 -0.92 9.67
C GLN A 79 -5.51 -1.55 8.80
N LEU A 80 -5.17 -0.95 7.66
CA LEU A 80 -4.09 -1.43 6.80
C LEU A 80 -2.75 -1.44 7.53
N TRP A 81 -2.43 -0.38 8.28
CA TRP A 81 -1.21 -0.34 9.10
C TRP A 81 -1.14 -1.51 10.09
N ARG A 82 -2.23 -1.77 10.81
CA ARG A 82 -2.29 -2.92 11.74
C ARG A 82 -2.10 -4.26 11.03
N LEU A 83 -2.65 -4.43 9.82
CA LEU A 83 -2.42 -5.62 9.02
C LEU A 83 -0.95 -5.76 8.60
N LEU A 84 -0.28 -4.66 8.23
CA LEU A 84 1.15 -4.69 7.92
C LEU A 84 2.01 -5.07 9.13
N CYS A 85 1.67 -4.59 10.34
CA CYS A 85 2.31 -5.03 11.57
C CYS A 85 2.10 -6.53 11.82
N GLN A 86 0.86 -7.03 11.67
CA GLN A 86 0.58 -8.46 11.81
C GLN A 86 1.33 -9.30 10.77
N TYR A 87 1.44 -8.81 9.54
CA TYR A 87 2.21 -9.45 8.48
C TYR A 87 3.67 -9.59 8.90
N TYR A 88 4.29 -8.53 9.44
CA TYR A 88 5.67 -8.58 9.93
C TYR A 88 5.88 -9.69 10.96
N ASP A 89 4.92 -9.88 11.87
CA ASP A 89 5.01 -10.90 12.92
C ASP A 89 4.85 -12.33 12.37
N CYS A 90 4.12 -12.52 11.25
CA CYS A 90 3.77 -13.85 10.75
C CYS A 90 4.40 -14.23 9.40
N SER A 91 5.07 -13.32 8.70
CA SER A 91 5.64 -13.55 7.37
C SER A 91 6.84 -14.52 7.41
N PHE A 92 7.48 -14.64 8.57
CA PHE A 92 8.54 -15.61 8.84
C PHE A 92 8.14 -16.59 9.94
N ARG A 93 8.39 -17.88 9.71
CA ARG A 93 8.26 -18.92 10.74
C ARG A 93 9.55 -19.72 10.80
N ARG A 94 10.16 -19.79 12.00
CA ARG A 94 11.44 -20.49 12.23
C ARG A 94 12.52 -20.07 11.22
N GLY A 95 12.60 -18.78 10.93
CA GLY A 95 13.56 -18.21 9.97
C GLY A 95 13.25 -18.42 8.49
N LYS A 96 12.14 -19.09 8.15
CA LYS A 96 11.71 -19.28 6.75
C LYS A 96 10.61 -18.31 6.39
N PHE A 97 10.73 -17.68 5.23
CA PHE A 97 9.64 -16.92 4.63
C PHE A 97 8.51 -17.87 4.23
N VAL A 98 7.29 -17.60 4.68
CA VAL A 98 6.15 -18.51 4.50
C VAL A 98 4.95 -17.88 3.80
N MET A 99 4.93 -16.56 3.61
CA MET A 99 3.73 -15.87 3.17
C MET A 99 4.04 -14.55 2.50
N GLU A 100 3.49 -14.37 1.30
CA GLU A 100 3.54 -13.13 0.52
C GLU A 100 2.55 -12.07 1.04
N LEU A 101 2.90 -10.80 0.86
CA LEU A 101 2.15 -9.67 1.41
C LEU A 101 0.71 -9.56 0.89
N TYR A 102 0.51 -9.54 -0.43
CA TYR A 102 -0.84 -9.36 -0.99
C TYR A 102 -1.76 -10.55 -0.70
N PRO A 103 -1.34 -11.83 -0.86
CA PRO A 103 -2.13 -12.97 -0.43
C PRO A 103 -2.52 -12.93 1.05
N PHE A 104 -1.61 -12.51 1.94
CA PHE A 104 -1.94 -12.29 3.35
C PHE A 104 -3.05 -11.25 3.53
N LEU A 105 -2.93 -10.10 2.86
CA LEU A 105 -3.93 -9.02 2.98
C LEU A 105 -5.30 -9.46 2.49
N TYR A 106 -5.39 -10.14 1.33
CA TYR A 106 -6.65 -10.71 0.85
C TYR A 106 -7.27 -11.64 1.89
N GLN A 107 -6.50 -12.60 2.42
CA GLN A 107 -6.98 -13.55 3.41
C GLN A 107 -7.43 -12.86 4.72
N ALA A 108 -6.66 -11.89 5.21
CA ALA A 108 -6.91 -11.24 6.49
C ALA A 108 -8.15 -10.32 6.44
N VAL A 109 -8.39 -9.65 5.30
CA VAL A 109 -9.56 -8.80 5.10
C VAL A 109 -10.82 -9.65 4.86
N SER A 110 -10.77 -10.69 4.02
CA SER A 110 -11.93 -11.55 3.77
C SER A 110 -12.46 -12.24 5.04
N LYS A 111 -11.57 -12.61 5.98
CA LYS A 111 -11.95 -13.21 7.26
C LYS A 111 -12.75 -12.26 8.17
N LYS A 112 -12.57 -10.95 8.05
CA LYS A 112 -13.29 -9.96 8.88
C LYS A 112 -14.72 -9.72 8.43
N THR A 113 -15.06 -10.00 7.18
CA THR A 113 -16.42 -9.82 6.63
C THR A 113 -17.40 -10.91 7.11
N THR A 114 -16.91 -11.99 7.73
CA THR A 114 -17.72 -13.15 8.16
C THR A 114 -18.10 -13.14 9.65
N THR A 115 -17.96 -11.99 10.33
CA THR A 115 -18.38 -11.76 11.72
C THR A 115 -19.12 -10.44 11.81
#